data_AF-L8G904-F1
#
_entry.id   AF-L8G904-F1
#
_cell.length_a   1.000
_cell.length_b   1.000
_cell.length_c   1.000
_cell.angle_alpha   90.00
_cell.angle_beta   90.00
_cell.angle_gamma   90.00
#
_symmetry.space_group_name_H-M   'P 1'
#
loop_
_entity.id
_entity.type
_entity.pdbx_description
1 polymer ?
#
loop_
_entity_poly.entity_id
_entity_poly.type
_entity_poly.pdbx_seq_one_letter_code
_entity_poly.pdbx_strand_id
1 'polypeptide(L)'
;MPKKMALKPAVTPLTQDEFRKKCDSQVVTIYAGRDCQSPFTLPKDLICYYSRIFAHYFNGTSAQALSGFLNLPAVDPKLFAVLIDYVKHGSATFPYSLAGVWGREGDGAVAAAYQVISDCVRALTAFLHLCAAYDVHEAGVAIYEPLTMCVCLAQSYGIGIKRILTDGFIDIVLETLPDLPGGNPVLVLLAEARISDTVINRHLLSTRE
;
A
#
# COMPACT_ATOMS: atom_id res chain seq x y z
N MET A 1 19.48 -12.75 -17.04
CA MET A 1 19.44 -11.34 -16.60
C MET A 1 18.01 -11.02 -16.25
N PRO A 2 17.67 -10.64 -15.00
CA PRO A 2 16.32 -10.19 -14.71
C PRO A 2 16.13 -8.86 -15.45
N LYS A 3 15.02 -8.72 -16.17
CA LYS A 3 14.57 -7.45 -16.74
C LYS A 3 14.51 -6.45 -15.58
N LYS A 4 15.28 -5.35 -15.64
CA LYS A 4 14.97 -4.16 -14.84
C LYS A 4 13.52 -3.79 -15.20
N MET A 5 12.56 -4.11 -14.35
CA MET A 5 11.23 -3.54 -14.45
C MET A 5 11.43 -2.04 -14.23
N ALA A 6 11.19 -1.25 -15.28
CA ALA A 6 11.19 0.20 -15.13
C ALA A 6 10.09 0.53 -14.11
N LEU A 7 10.49 1.10 -12.97
CA LEU A 7 9.57 1.56 -11.95
C LEU A 7 8.56 2.51 -12.60
N LYS A 8 7.28 2.31 -12.27
CA LYS A 8 6.23 3.22 -12.75
C LYS A 8 6.52 4.60 -12.14
N PRO A 9 6.63 5.67 -12.96
CA PRO A 9 6.73 7.01 -12.42
C PRO A 9 5.45 7.32 -11.62
N ALA A 10 5.62 7.91 -10.44
CA ALA A 10 4.49 8.28 -9.60
C ALA A 10 3.48 9.14 -10.37
N VAL A 11 2.20 8.88 -10.15
CA VAL A 11 1.11 9.73 -10.65
C VAL A 11 1.32 11.16 -10.13
N THR A 12 1.25 12.13 -11.04
CA THR A 12 1.39 13.55 -10.68
C THR A 12 0.32 13.93 -9.66
N PRO A 13 0.65 14.65 -8.57
CA PRO A 13 -0.36 15.15 -7.66
C PRO A 13 -1.39 16.03 -8.38
N LEU A 14 -2.68 15.74 -8.20
CA LEU A 14 -3.75 16.56 -8.74
C LEU A 14 -3.75 17.92 -8.05
N THR A 15 -3.92 18.99 -8.82
CA THR A 15 -4.31 20.28 -8.27
C THR A 15 -5.72 20.19 -7.67
N GLN A 16 -6.07 21.13 -6.78
CA GLN A 16 -7.38 21.13 -6.14
C GLN A 16 -8.54 21.22 -7.16
N ASP A 17 -8.36 21.98 -8.23
CA ASP A 17 -9.38 22.13 -9.28
C ASP A 17 -9.51 20.87 -10.14
N GLU A 18 -8.41 20.20 -10.47
CA GLU A 18 -8.44 18.92 -11.18
C GLU A 18 -9.11 17.83 -10.34
N PHE A 19 -8.79 17.78 -9.03
CA PHE A 19 -9.42 16.85 -8.11
C PHE A 19 -10.94 17.08 -8.06
N ARG A 20 -11.38 18.33 -7.91
CA ARG A 20 -12.82 18.68 -7.95
C ARG A 20 -13.48 18.22 -9.25
N LYS A 21 -12.87 18.51 -10.39
CA LYS A 21 -13.38 18.11 -11.70
C LYS A 21 -13.51 16.59 -11.85
N LYS A 22 -12.57 15.82 -11.27
CA LYS A 22 -12.63 14.35 -11.23
C LYS A 22 -13.73 13.84 -10.32
N CYS A 23 -14.02 14.54 -9.23
CA CYS A 23 -15.10 14.22 -8.30
C CYS A 23 -16.50 14.45 -8.88
N ASP A 24 -16.65 15.37 -9.85
CA ASP A 24 -17.93 15.64 -10.53
C ASP A 24 -18.31 14.57 -11.58
N SER A 25 -17.47 13.55 -11.77
CA SER A 25 -17.72 12.46 -12.74
C SER A 25 -18.78 11.46 -12.26
N GLN A 26 -19.26 10.64 -13.21
CA GLN A 26 -20.16 9.52 -12.90
C GLN A 26 -19.59 8.65 -11.78
N VAL A 27 -20.43 8.28 -10.80
CA VAL A 27 -20.03 7.38 -9.71
C VAL A 27 -20.07 5.93 -10.20
N VAL A 28 -19.04 5.17 -9.84
CA VAL A 28 -18.99 3.71 -10.00
C VAL A 28 -19.06 3.03 -8.65
N THR A 29 -19.54 1.78 -8.64
CA THR A 29 -19.62 0.96 -7.43
C THR A 29 -18.80 -0.30 -7.61
N ILE A 30 -17.86 -0.52 -6.69
CA ILE A 30 -17.01 -1.70 -6.68
C ILE A 30 -17.38 -2.55 -5.47
N TYR A 31 -17.68 -3.82 -5.67
CA TYR A 31 -17.94 -4.78 -4.60
C TYR A 31 -16.69 -5.62 -4.37
N ALA A 32 -16.07 -5.50 -3.20
CA ALA A 32 -14.92 -6.32 -2.81
C ALA A 32 -15.35 -7.46 -1.87
N GLY A 33 -14.58 -8.55 -1.88
CA GLY A 33 -14.79 -9.72 -1.03
C GLY A 33 -15.60 -10.83 -1.69
N ARG A 34 -15.40 -12.06 -1.21
CA ARG A 34 -16.02 -13.27 -1.77
C ARG A 34 -17.54 -13.22 -1.80
N ASP A 35 -18.13 -12.55 -0.83
CA ASP A 35 -19.57 -12.33 -0.68
C ASP A 35 -20.07 -11.13 -1.48
N CYS A 36 -19.17 -10.29 -2.00
CA CYS A 36 -19.49 -9.05 -2.73
C CYS A 36 -20.47 -8.14 -1.96
N GLN A 37 -20.44 -8.17 -0.63
CA GLN A 37 -21.35 -7.40 0.22
C GLN A 37 -20.79 -6.04 0.65
N SER A 38 -19.52 -5.76 0.37
CA SER A 38 -18.87 -4.50 0.72
C SER A 38 -18.82 -3.57 -0.50
N PRO A 39 -19.80 -2.66 -0.70
CA PRO A 39 -19.78 -1.70 -1.78
C PRO A 39 -18.85 -0.51 -1.48
N PHE A 40 -18.07 -0.13 -2.47
CA PHE A 40 -17.23 1.06 -2.47
C PHE A 40 -17.67 1.97 -3.61
N THR A 41 -18.21 3.14 -3.26
CA THR A 41 -18.65 4.14 -4.23
C THR A 41 -17.62 5.25 -4.34
N LEU A 42 -17.24 5.57 -5.57
CA LEU A 42 -16.32 6.68 -5.86
C LEU A 42 -16.46 7.19 -7.29
N PRO A 43 -16.05 8.43 -7.56
CA PRO A 43 -16.07 9.02 -8.90
C PRO A 43 -15.21 8.20 -9.88
N LYS A 44 -15.77 7.85 -11.04
CA LYS A 44 -15.12 7.03 -12.07
C LYS A 44 -13.80 7.63 -12.52
N ASP A 45 -13.80 8.92 -12.83
CA ASP A 45 -12.62 9.55 -13.41
C ASP A 45 -11.49 9.65 -12.39
N LEU A 46 -11.81 9.70 -11.10
CA LEU A 46 -10.84 9.72 -10.02
C LEU A 46 -10.12 8.37 -9.90
N ILE A 47 -10.86 7.26 -9.81
CA ILE A 47 -10.22 5.93 -9.72
C ILE A 47 -9.46 5.58 -11.01
N CYS A 48 -9.99 5.96 -12.17
CA CYS A 48 -9.32 5.73 -13.46
C CYS A 48 -8.08 6.60 -13.66
N TYR A 49 -7.98 7.74 -12.95
CA TYR A 49 -6.79 8.58 -12.96
C TYR A 49 -5.61 7.88 -12.29
N TYR A 50 -5.86 7.27 -11.12
CA TYR A 50 -4.84 6.53 -10.38
C TYR A 50 -4.53 5.16 -10.97
N SER A 51 -5.52 4.49 -11.57
CA SER A 51 -5.39 3.11 -12.02
C SER A 51 -5.74 2.93 -13.50
N ARG A 52 -4.77 2.45 -14.29
CA ARG A 52 -5.02 2.03 -15.67
C ARG A 52 -5.91 0.79 -15.73
N ILE A 53 -5.83 -0.08 -14.74
CA ILE A 53 -6.67 -1.28 -14.62
C ILE A 53 -8.14 -0.89 -14.47
N PHE A 54 -8.47 0.05 -13.58
CA PHE A 54 -9.84 0.55 -13.46
C PHE A 54 -10.28 1.36 -14.68
N ALA A 55 -9.37 2.10 -15.34
CA ALA A 55 -9.66 2.73 -16.62
C ALA A 55 -10.07 1.70 -17.69
N HIS A 56 -9.41 0.54 -17.76
CA HIS A 56 -9.82 -0.53 -18.66
C HIS A 56 -11.19 -1.13 -18.32
N TYR A 57 -11.52 -1.27 -17.03
CA TYR A 57 -12.83 -1.75 -16.61
C TYR A 57 -13.97 -0.79 -16.94
N PHE A 58 -13.77 0.52 -16.73
CA PHE A 58 -14.87 1.49 -16.75
C PHE A 58 -14.94 2.41 -17.98
N ASN A 59 -13.86 2.54 -18.75
CA ASN A 59 -13.85 3.34 -19.98
C ASN A 59 -13.88 2.48 -21.26
N GLY A 60 -13.97 1.16 -21.12
CA GLY A 60 -14.14 0.24 -22.24
C GLY A 60 -15.59 0.14 -22.74
N THR A 61 -15.84 -0.80 -23.63
CA THR A 61 -17.19 -1.17 -24.10
C THR A 61 -17.74 -2.42 -23.39
N SER A 62 -17.12 -2.80 -22.27
CA SER A 62 -17.48 -3.99 -21.50
C SER A 62 -18.82 -3.80 -20.78
N ALA A 63 -19.44 -4.91 -20.36
CA ALA A 63 -20.66 -4.86 -19.55
C ALA A 63 -20.44 -4.10 -18.23
N GLN A 64 -19.23 -4.13 -17.68
CA GLN A 64 -18.84 -3.39 -16.48
C GLN A 64 -18.79 -1.87 -16.73
N ALA A 65 -18.27 -1.45 -17.89
CA ALA A 65 -18.24 -0.04 -18.27
C ALA A 65 -19.65 0.54 -18.46
N LEU A 66 -20.58 -0.26 -19.00
CA LEU A 66 -21.97 0.14 -19.20
C LEU A 66 -22.77 0.13 -17.90
N SER A 67 -22.50 -0.82 -17.01
CA SER A 67 -23.25 -0.96 -15.75
C SER A 67 -22.75 -0.01 -14.66
N GLY A 68 -21.48 0.39 -14.69
CA GLY A 68 -20.84 1.14 -13.60
C GLY A 68 -20.55 0.29 -12.36
N PHE A 69 -20.66 -1.04 -12.47
CA PHE A 69 -20.44 -2.00 -11.39
C PHE A 69 -19.27 -2.94 -11.68
N LEU A 70 -18.49 -3.24 -10.64
CA LEU A 70 -17.37 -4.18 -10.72
C LEU A 70 -17.31 -5.06 -9.46
N ASN A 71 -17.22 -6.39 -9.64
CA ASN A 71 -17.09 -7.34 -8.55
C ASN A 71 -15.67 -7.88 -8.47
N LEU A 72 -15.06 -7.83 -7.28
CA LEU A 72 -13.70 -8.23 -6.99
C LEU A 72 -13.67 -9.29 -5.86
N PRO A 73 -14.06 -10.54 -6.14
CA PRO A 73 -14.26 -11.55 -5.10
C PRO A 73 -12.98 -12.02 -4.39
N ALA A 74 -11.83 -11.85 -5.03
CA ALA A 74 -10.52 -12.22 -4.47
C ALA A 74 -9.89 -11.13 -3.61
N VAL A 75 -10.48 -9.93 -3.55
CA VAL A 75 -9.92 -8.78 -2.85
C VAL A 75 -10.43 -8.74 -1.41
N ASP A 76 -9.51 -8.55 -0.45
CA ASP A 76 -9.88 -8.27 0.94
C ASP A 76 -10.53 -6.87 1.02
N PRO A 77 -11.80 -6.76 1.46
CA PRO A 77 -12.49 -5.47 1.57
C PRO A 77 -11.79 -4.47 2.48
N LYS A 78 -11.10 -4.93 3.53
CA LYS A 78 -10.39 -4.03 4.46
C LYS A 78 -9.17 -3.38 3.80
N LEU A 79 -8.41 -4.15 3.02
CA LEU A 79 -7.27 -3.62 2.28
C LEU A 79 -7.74 -2.74 1.11
N PHE A 80 -8.85 -3.11 0.48
CA PHE A 80 -9.45 -2.27 -0.56
C PHE A 80 -9.94 -0.94 0.00
N ALA A 81 -10.50 -0.92 1.21
CA ALA A 81 -10.89 0.32 1.89
C ALA A 81 -9.70 1.28 2.04
N VAL A 82 -8.52 0.79 2.41
CA VAL A 82 -7.29 1.61 2.50
C VAL A 82 -6.91 2.19 1.14
N LEU A 83 -6.99 1.39 0.07
CA LEU A 83 -6.70 1.86 -1.29
C LEU A 83 -7.68 2.96 -1.72
N ILE A 84 -8.97 2.77 -1.45
CA ILE A 84 -10.01 3.74 -1.80
C ILE A 84 -9.90 5.02 -0.98
N ASP A 85 -9.54 4.90 0.31
CA ASP A 85 -9.29 6.04 1.18
C ASP A 85 -8.13 6.89 0.66
N TYR A 86 -7.04 6.23 0.21
CA TYR A 86 -5.92 6.91 -0.43
C TYR A 86 -6.34 7.64 -1.71
N VAL A 87 -7.09 6.99 -2.59
CA VAL A 87 -7.57 7.59 -3.85
C VAL A 87 -8.44 8.84 -3.59
N LYS A 88 -9.23 8.83 -2.51
CA LYS A 88 -10.13 9.93 -2.16
C LYS A 88 -9.43 11.08 -1.44
N HIS A 89 -8.46 10.78 -0.58
CA HIS A 89 -7.92 11.77 0.34
C HIS A 89 -6.42 12.08 0.13
N GLY A 90 -5.73 11.30 -0.71
CA GLY A 90 -4.28 11.36 -0.88
C GLY A 90 -3.48 10.74 0.27
N SER A 91 -4.17 10.21 1.28
CA SER A 91 -3.61 9.53 2.44
C SER A 91 -4.60 8.46 2.91
N ALA A 92 -4.11 7.40 3.53
CA ALA A 92 -4.96 6.38 4.13
C ALA A 92 -4.38 5.89 5.45
N THR A 93 -5.26 5.60 6.40
CA THR A 93 -4.88 4.97 7.67
C THR A 93 -5.10 3.47 7.59
N PHE A 94 -4.09 2.69 7.96
CA PHE A 94 -4.25 1.25 8.06
C PHE A 94 -5.11 0.86 9.27
N PRO A 95 -6.05 -0.08 9.13
CA PRO A 95 -6.90 -0.55 10.23
C PRO A 95 -6.15 -1.53 11.15
N TYR A 96 -4.89 -1.26 11.47
CA TYR A 96 -4.03 -2.09 12.31
C TYR A 96 -3.64 -1.31 13.56
N SER A 97 -3.99 -1.83 14.74
CA SER A 97 -3.64 -1.22 16.01
C SER A 97 -2.64 -2.10 16.76
N LEU A 98 -1.46 -1.53 17.06
CA LEU A 98 -0.44 -2.17 17.91
C LEU A 98 -0.57 -1.78 19.39
N ALA A 99 -1.57 -0.94 19.74
CA ALA A 99 -1.69 -0.32 21.05
C ALA A 99 -1.80 -1.33 22.21
N GLY A 100 -2.39 -2.51 21.98
CA GLY A 100 -2.59 -3.54 23.00
C GLY A 100 -1.35 -4.36 23.37
N VAL A 101 -0.21 -4.12 22.73
CA VAL A 101 1.05 -4.85 22.95
C VAL A 101 2.07 -4.00 23.70
N TRP A 102 2.00 -2.66 23.58
CA TRP A 102 2.99 -1.77 24.17
C TRP A 102 3.00 -1.88 25.70
N GLY A 103 4.19 -2.05 26.28
CA GLY A 103 4.35 -2.12 27.74
C GLY A 103 3.87 -3.42 28.38
N ARG A 104 3.57 -4.48 27.60
CA ARG A 104 3.41 -5.81 28.17
C ARG A 104 4.75 -6.32 28.70
N GLU A 105 4.75 -6.76 29.94
CA GLU A 105 5.89 -7.38 30.63
C GLU A 105 5.54 -8.81 31.06
N GLY A 106 6.56 -9.66 31.21
CA GLY A 106 6.42 -11.05 31.66
C GLY A 106 6.61 -12.11 30.57
N ASP A 107 6.49 -13.38 30.98
CA ASP A 107 6.68 -14.54 30.12
C ASP A 107 5.71 -14.51 28.94
N GLY A 108 6.25 -14.53 27.72
CA GLY A 108 5.47 -14.52 26.48
C GLY A 108 5.23 -13.14 25.85
N ALA A 109 5.64 -12.04 26.48
CA ALA A 109 5.49 -10.69 25.91
C ALA A 109 6.21 -10.54 24.56
N VAL A 110 7.44 -11.06 24.46
CA VAL A 110 8.22 -11.07 23.20
C VAL A 110 7.53 -11.90 22.11
N ALA A 111 6.96 -13.06 22.47
CA ALA A 111 6.25 -13.91 21.52
C ALA A 111 4.95 -13.26 21.00
N ALA A 112 4.20 -12.61 21.89
CA ALA A 112 3.01 -11.85 21.53
C ALA A 112 3.36 -10.66 20.62
N ALA A 113 4.41 -9.91 20.95
CA ALA A 113 4.91 -8.84 20.10
C ALA A 113 5.33 -9.35 18.73
N TYR A 114 6.11 -10.43 18.67
CA TYR A 114 6.51 -11.05 17.41
C TYR A 114 5.32 -11.45 16.55
N GLN A 115 4.28 -12.06 17.15
CA GLN A 115 3.09 -12.48 16.43
C GLN A 115 2.33 -11.30 15.83
N VAL A 116 2.09 -10.25 16.62
CA VAL A 116 1.36 -9.06 16.16
C VAL A 116 2.15 -8.33 15.08
N ILE A 117 3.47 -8.21 15.22
CA ILE A 117 4.29 -7.58 14.17
C ILE A 117 4.24 -8.44 12.89
N SER A 118 4.35 -9.77 13.01
CA SER A 118 4.30 -10.68 11.86
C SER A 118 2.96 -10.60 11.11
N ASP A 119 1.85 -10.52 11.84
CA ASP A 119 0.53 -10.36 11.26
C ASP A 119 0.34 -8.98 10.61
N CYS A 120 0.92 -7.92 11.20
CA CYS A 120 0.95 -6.59 10.60
C CYS A 120 1.72 -6.61 9.26
N VAL A 121 2.96 -7.11 9.26
CA VAL A 121 3.79 -7.18 8.05
C VAL A 121 3.11 -8.01 6.96
N ARG A 122 2.42 -9.12 7.31
CA ARG A 122 1.63 -9.89 6.33
C ARG A 122 0.51 -9.05 5.69
N ALA A 123 -0.17 -8.21 6.47
CA ALA A 123 -1.20 -7.31 5.95
C ALA A 123 -0.59 -6.21 5.06
N LEU A 124 0.56 -5.64 5.44
CA LEU A 124 1.28 -4.66 4.62
C LEU A 124 1.71 -5.28 3.27
N THR A 125 2.25 -6.50 3.30
CA THR A 125 2.59 -7.25 2.09
C THR A 125 1.38 -7.48 1.18
N ALA A 126 0.26 -7.92 1.75
CA ALA A 126 -0.97 -8.15 0.98
C ALA A 126 -1.49 -6.86 0.35
N PHE A 127 -1.35 -5.73 1.03
CA PHE A 127 -1.72 -4.43 0.49
C PHE A 127 -0.79 -3.95 -0.63
N LEU A 128 0.52 -4.17 -0.53
CA LEU A 128 1.44 -3.86 -1.62
C LEU A 128 1.11 -4.67 -2.88
N HIS A 129 0.80 -5.96 -2.73
CA HIS A 129 0.30 -6.77 -3.84
C HIS A 129 -1.00 -6.23 -4.42
N LEU A 130 -1.92 -5.72 -3.58
CA LEU A 130 -3.15 -5.09 -4.04
C LEU A 130 -2.86 -3.82 -4.86
N CYS A 131 -1.96 -2.96 -4.37
CA CYS A 131 -1.51 -1.76 -5.06
C CYS A 131 -0.93 -2.10 -6.44
N ALA A 132 -0.07 -3.11 -6.51
CA ALA A 132 0.51 -3.59 -7.76
C ALA A 132 -0.55 -4.18 -8.71
N ALA A 133 -1.47 -5.01 -8.19
CA ALA A 133 -2.51 -5.67 -8.99
C ALA A 133 -3.48 -4.69 -9.65
N TYR A 134 -3.75 -3.57 -8.98
CA TYR A 134 -4.64 -2.52 -9.49
C TYR A 134 -3.89 -1.29 -9.99
N ASP A 135 -2.57 -1.33 -10.13
CA ASP A 135 -1.76 -0.24 -10.68
C ASP A 135 -1.89 1.08 -9.89
N VAL A 136 -2.12 1.01 -8.58
CA VAL A 136 -2.21 2.17 -7.64
C VAL A 136 -1.01 2.14 -6.70
N HIS A 137 0.19 2.29 -7.27
CA HIS A 137 1.46 2.11 -6.57
C HIS A 137 1.71 3.16 -5.48
N GLU A 138 1.20 4.38 -5.69
CA GLU A 138 1.34 5.53 -4.79
C GLU A 138 0.63 5.28 -3.46
N ALA A 139 -0.48 4.52 -3.47
CA ALA A 139 -1.18 4.14 -2.24
C ALA A 139 -0.30 3.30 -1.30
N GLY A 140 0.73 2.64 -1.83
CA GLY A 140 1.69 1.88 -1.05
C GLY A 140 2.40 2.70 0.04
N VAL A 141 2.47 4.03 -0.07
CA VAL A 141 3.02 4.89 1.01
C VAL A 141 2.22 4.80 2.31
N ALA A 142 0.97 4.37 2.27
CA ALA A 142 0.12 4.20 3.46
C ALA A 142 0.68 3.16 4.45
N ILE A 143 1.63 2.32 4.04
CA ILE A 143 2.30 1.38 4.95
C ILE A 143 3.31 2.05 5.88
N TYR A 144 3.71 3.30 5.62
CA TYR A 144 4.80 3.96 6.34
C TYR A 144 4.57 3.99 7.86
N GLU A 145 3.41 4.46 8.29
CA GLU A 145 3.07 4.56 9.71
C GLU A 145 3.01 3.17 10.40
N PRO A 146 2.24 2.18 9.91
CA PRO A 146 2.22 0.86 10.55
C PRO A 146 3.57 0.14 10.50
N LEU A 147 4.36 0.33 9.44
CA LEU A 147 5.71 -0.22 9.37
C LEU A 147 6.65 0.43 10.40
N THR A 148 6.55 1.75 10.58
CA THR A 148 7.30 2.46 11.63
C THR A 148 6.97 1.90 13.00
N MET A 149 5.68 1.72 13.31
CA MET A 149 5.25 1.12 14.58
C MET A 149 5.78 -0.31 14.75
N CYS A 150 5.81 -1.12 13.69
CA CYS A 150 6.41 -2.46 13.70
C CYS A 150 7.90 -2.43 14.05
N VAL A 151 8.67 -1.51 13.44
CA VAL A 151 10.11 -1.35 13.70
C VAL A 151 10.34 -0.91 15.16
N CYS A 152 9.60 0.10 15.63
CA CYS A 152 9.73 0.57 17.01
C CYS A 152 9.38 -0.52 18.04
N LEU A 153 8.31 -1.29 17.79
CA LEU A 153 7.89 -2.38 18.68
C LEU A 153 8.91 -3.53 18.67
N ALA A 154 9.48 -3.86 17.51
CA ALA A 154 10.54 -4.86 17.42
C ALA A 154 11.77 -4.43 18.23
N GLN A 155 12.18 -3.17 18.11
CA GLN A 155 13.30 -2.60 18.87
C GLN A 155 13.03 -2.62 20.38
N SER A 156 11.83 -2.25 20.83
CA SER A 156 11.49 -2.24 22.27
C SER A 156 11.52 -3.62 22.91
N TYR A 157 11.21 -4.67 22.14
CA TYR A 157 11.22 -6.06 22.59
C TYR A 157 12.51 -6.83 22.24
N GLY A 158 13.52 -6.16 21.66
CA GLY A 158 14.78 -6.80 21.25
C GLY A 158 14.63 -7.84 20.13
N ILE A 159 13.56 -7.73 19.33
CA ILE A 159 13.28 -8.63 18.21
C ILE A 159 14.12 -8.17 17.00
N GLY A 160 14.91 -9.08 16.45
CA GLY A 160 15.74 -8.80 15.27
C GLY A 160 14.87 -8.45 14.05
N ILE A 161 15.06 -7.24 13.50
CA ILE A 161 14.25 -6.70 12.39
C ILE A 161 14.22 -7.63 11.17
N LYS A 162 15.34 -8.27 10.82
CA LYS A 162 15.42 -9.22 9.70
C LYS A 162 14.55 -10.47 9.86
N ARG A 163 14.12 -10.79 11.09
CA ARG A 163 13.18 -11.91 11.34
C ARG A 163 11.75 -11.56 10.94
N ILE A 164 11.46 -10.26 10.87
CA ILE A 164 10.11 -9.74 10.63
C ILE A 164 10.02 -9.16 9.21
N LEU A 165 10.96 -8.30 8.85
CA LEU A 165 11.10 -7.69 7.54
C LEU A 165 12.03 -8.58 6.71
N THR A 166 11.44 -9.63 6.14
CA THR A 166 12.13 -10.62 5.32
C THR A 166 12.60 -10.01 4.00
N ASP A 167 13.58 -10.64 3.34
CA ASP A 167 14.05 -10.22 2.01
C ASP A 167 12.88 -10.15 1.01
N GLY A 168 11.94 -11.10 1.09
CA GLY A 168 10.74 -11.08 0.24
C GLY A 168 9.83 -9.87 0.49
N PHE A 169 9.73 -9.35 1.73
CA PHE A 169 9.00 -8.10 1.98
C PHE A 169 9.73 -6.91 1.34
N ILE A 170 11.06 -6.86 1.46
CA ILE A 170 11.88 -5.79 0.89
C ILE A 170 11.77 -5.79 -0.63
N ASP A 171 11.84 -6.96 -1.26
CA ASP A 171 11.69 -7.11 -2.71
C ASP A 171 10.34 -6.56 -3.17
N ILE A 172 9.25 -6.90 -2.47
CA ILE A 172 7.90 -6.39 -2.81
C ILE A 172 7.82 -4.88 -2.65
N VAL A 173 8.45 -4.31 -1.61
CA VAL A 173 8.51 -2.85 -1.43
C VAL A 173 9.25 -2.19 -2.59
N LEU A 174 10.41 -2.73 -2.98
CA LEU A 174 11.22 -2.21 -4.09
C LEU A 174 10.54 -2.38 -5.45
N GLU A 175 9.74 -3.44 -5.64
CA GLU A 175 9.00 -3.68 -6.88
C GLU A 175 7.72 -2.85 -6.98
N THR A 176 7.09 -2.56 -5.84
CA THR A 176 5.76 -1.91 -5.81
C THR A 176 5.86 -0.40 -5.68
N LEU A 177 6.74 0.11 -4.82
CA LEU A 177 6.70 1.53 -4.48
C LEU A 177 7.35 2.38 -5.57
N PRO A 178 6.69 3.48 -6.00
CA PRO A 178 7.26 4.34 -7.01
C PRO A 178 8.35 5.23 -6.41
N ASP A 179 9.22 5.74 -7.29
CA ASP A 179 10.13 6.83 -6.95
C ASP A 179 9.32 8.11 -6.74
N LEU A 180 9.44 8.71 -5.55
CA LEU A 180 8.73 9.93 -5.18
C LEU A 180 9.68 11.13 -5.16
N PRO A 181 9.21 12.34 -5.56
CA PRO A 181 9.96 13.56 -5.38
C PRO A 181 10.29 13.77 -3.89
N GLY A 182 11.58 13.78 -3.53
CA GLY A 182 12.03 13.88 -2.14
C GLY A 182 12.38 12.53 -1.48
N GLY A 183 12.24 11.41 -2.20
CA GLY A 183 12.55 10.07 -1.71
C GLY A 183 11.35 9.39 -1.03
N ASN A 184 11.23 8.08 -1.23
CA ASN A 184 10.13 7.32 -0.64
C ASN A 184 10.38 7.09 0.86
N PRO A 185 9.49 7.56 1.77
CA PRO A 185 9.72 7.50 3.22
C PRO A 185 9.79 6.06 3.73
N VAL A 186 9.13 5.11 3.06
CA VAL A 186 9.26 3.67 3.38
C VAL A 186 10.67 3.18 3.09
N LEU A 187 11.25 3.55 1.94
CA LEU A 187 12.62 3.17 1.59
C LEU A 187 13.65 3.79 2.54
N VAL A 188 13.44 5.04 2.94
CA VAL A 188 14.28 5.71 3.95
C VAL A 188 14.23 4.96 5.27
N LEU A 189 13.03 4.63 5.77
CA LEU A 189 12.86 3.86 7.01
C LEU A 189 13.58 2.52 6.94
N LEU A 190 13.47 1.79 5.83
CA LEU A 190 14.14 0.48 5.66
C LEU A 190 15.67 0.61 5.61
N ALA A 191 16.20 1.70 5.04
CA ALA A 191 17.63 2.00 5.06
C ALA A 191 18.13 2.31 6.47
N GLU A 192 17.40 3.17 7.21
CA GLU A 192 17.75 3.57 8.58
C GLU A 192 17.66 2.41 9.57
N ALA A 193 16.70 1.50 9.38
CA ALA A 193 16.56 0.29 10.17
C ALA A 193 17.67 -0.75 9.91
N ARG A 194 18.70 -0.41 9.11
CA ARG A 194 19.89 -1.22 8.78
C ARG A 194 19.54 -2.61 8.22
N ILE A 195 18.47 -2.69 7.45
CA ILE A 195 17.93 -3.98 6.98
C ILE A 195 18.74 -4.51 5.78
N SER A 196 19.42 -3.64 5.02
CA SER A 196 20.45 -4.03 4.05
C SER A 196 21.34 -2.85 3.68
N ASP A 197 22.61 -2.92 4.08
CA ASP A 197 23.61 -1.86 3.82
C ASP A 197 23.93 -1.64 2.33
N THR A 198 23.54 -2.56 1.42
CA THR A 198 24.00 -2.54 0.02
C THR A 198 22.94 -2.34 -1.05
N VAL A 199 21.70 -2.83 -0.88
CA VAL A 199 20.67 -2.78 -1.94
C VAL A 199 19.82 -1.50 -1.87
N ILE A 200 19.29 -1.18 -0.68
CA ILE A 200 18.44 -0.01 -0.48
C ILE A 200 19.27 1.28 -0.60
N ASN A 201 20.48 1.29 -0.04
CA ASN A 201 21.41 2.40 -0.18
C ASN A 201 21.78 2.67 -1.66
N ARG A 202 21.97 1.61 -2.46
CA ARG A 202 22.23 1.77 -3.90
C ARG A 202 21.01 2.31 -4.65
N HIS A 203 19.80 1.91 -4.25
CA HIS A 203 18.56 2.43 -4.85
C HIS A 203 18.31 3.90 -4.50
N LEU A 204 18.57 4.30 -3.25
CA LEU A 204 18.44 5.69 -2.79
C LEU A 204 19.50 6.63 -3.38
N LEU A 205 20.70 6.12 -3.68
CA LEU A 205 21.73 6.89 -4.37
C LEU A 205 21.36 7.11 -5.85
N SER A 206 20.79 6.10 -6.51
CA SER A 206 20.37 6.19 -7.91
C SER A 206 19.18 7.12 -8.17
N THR A 207 18.38 7.44 -7.15
CA THR A 207 17.21 8.33 -7.27
C THR A 207 17.52 9.78 -6.89
N ARG A 208 18.75 10.06 -6.43
CA ARG A 208 19.25 11.41 -6.12
C ARG A 208 20.10 12.02 -7.24
N GLU A 209 20.47 11.23 -8.25
CA GLU A 209 21.15 11.68 -9.48
C GLU A 209 20.14 12.03 -10.58
#